data_AF-A0A149UYT0-F1
#
_entry.id   AF-A0A149UYT0-F1
#
_cell.length_a   1.000
_cell.length_b   1.000
_cell.length_c   1.000
_cell.angle_alpha   90.00
_cell.angle_beta   90.00
_cell.angle_gamma   90.00
#
_symmetry.space_group_name_H-M   'P 1'
#
loop_
_entity.id
_entity.type
_entity.pdbx_description
1 polymer ?
#
loop_
_entity_poly.entity_id
_entity_poly.type
_entity_poly.pdbx_seq_one_letter_code
_entity_poly.pdbx_strand_id
1 'polypeptide(L)'
;GAGLPLLGDALALLAGASWGVTTVVIRMSSLARVPAKQTLLYQLVGACVFLLPMAVLLHQTAFTITPILLLSLGYQVLILSFIAFLLWFWLLRHYQASRIGVLSFMTPLFGVVLGAVLLHEPVEPGFVTGAILVVAGLVLVSGYGWISQSLKKVRTAPKR
;
A
#
# COMPACT_ATOMS: atom_id res chain seq x y z
N GLY A 1 -13.66 -18.63 -25.55
CA GLY A 1 -12.99 -17.45 -24.97
C GLY A 1 -12.87 -17.58 -23.46
N ALA A 2 -11.95 -18.42 -22.97
CA ALA A 2 -11.68 -18.63 -21.53
C ALA A 2 -10.22 -18.33 -21.14
N GLY A 3 -9.37 -17.86 -22.07
CA GLY A 3 -7.93 -17.63 -21.84
C GLY A 3 -7.55 -16.24 -21.31
N LEU A 4 -8.45 -15.25 -21.40
CA LEU A 4 -8.22 -13.88 -20.94
C LEU A 4 -8.25 -13.71 -19.40
N PRO A 5 -9.15 -14.35 -18.63
CA PRO A 5 -9.18 -14.16 -17.18
C PRO A 5 -7.96 -14.75 -16.47
N LEU A 6 -7.50 -15.94 -16.87
CA LEU A 6 -6.31 -16.59 -16.32
C LEU A 6 -5.03 -15.80 -16.59
N LEU A 7 -4.92 -15.15 -17.76
CA LEU A 7 -3.80 -14.28 -18.07
C LEU A 7 -3.83 -13.01 -17.20
N GLY A 8 -5.01 -12.44 -16.97
CA GLY A 8 -5.20 -11.32 -16.06
C GLY A 8 -4.79 -11.66 -14.62
N ASP A 9 -5.23 -12.82 -14.12
CA ASP A 9 -4.85 -13.30 -12.79
C ASP A 9 -3.34 -13.55 -12.68
N ALA A 10 -2.73 -14.16 -13.70
CA ALA A 10 -1.28 -14.36 -13.75
C ALA A 10 -0.51 -13.02 -13.76
N LEU A 11 -0.97 -12.03 -14.53
CA LEU A 11 -0.39 -10.69 -14.56
C LEU A 11 -0.56 -9.97 -13.20
N ALA A 12 -1.70 -10.13 -12.53
CA ALA A 12 -1.93 -9.58 -11.19
C ALA A 12 -0.99 -10.21 -10.15
N LEU A 13 -0.79 -11.53 -10.21
CA LEU A 13 0.18 -12.24 -9.36
C LEU A 13 1.62 -11.78 -9.64
N LEU A 14 1.99 -11.62 -10.92
CA LEU A 14 3.30 -11.10 -11.31
C LEU A 14 3.51 -9.65 -10.85
N ALA A 15 2.48 -8.81 -10.90
CA ALA A 15 2.53 -7.45 -10.39
C ALA A 15 2.76 -7.44 -8.87
N GLY A 16 2.02 -8.27 -8.12
CA GLY A 16 2.22 -8.44 -6.68
C GLY A 16 3.61 -8.97 -6.33
N ALA A 17 4.10 -9.97 -7.06
CA ALA A 17 5.44 -10.51 -6.90
C ALA A 17 6.53 -9.45 -7.18
N SER A 18 6.38 -8.67 -8.25
CA SER A 18 7.30 -7.58 -8.61
C SER A 18 7.35 -6.49 -7.53
N TRP A 19 6.20 -6.16 -6.94
CA TRP A 19 6.13 -5.22 -5.81
C TRP A 19 6.83 -5.76 -4.57
N GLY A 20 6.63 -7.04 -4.24
CA GLY A 20 7.31 -7.73 -3.16
C GLY A 20 8.84 -7.72 -3.33
N VAL A 21 9.31 -8.06 -4.54
CA VAL A 21 10.74 -8.02 -4.91
C VAL A 21 11.32 -6.61 -4.72
N THR A 22 10.59 -5.56 -5.10
CA THR A 22 11.03 -4.17 -4.90
C THR A 22 11.31 -3.88 -3.43
N THR A 23 10.41 -4.28 -2.54
CA THR A 23 10.59 -4.09 -1.09
C THR A 23 11.80 -4.85 -0.55
N VAL A 24 11.99 -6.09 -1.01
CA VAL A 24 13.12 -6.94 -0.62
C VAL A 24 14.44 -6.35 -1.13
N VAL A 25 14.51 -5.93 -2.40
CA VAL A 25 15.71 -5.29 -2.98
C VAL A 25 16.06 -4.02 -2.23
N ILE A 26 15.10 -3.16 -1.93
CA ILE A 26 15.35 -1.92 -1.16
C ILE A 26 15.91 -2.25 0.23
N ARG A 27 15.38 -3.27 0.91
CA ARG A 27 15.81 -3.65 2.26
C ARG A 27 17.13 -4.41 2.31
N MET A 28 17.44 -5.24 1.32
CA MET A 28 18.62 -6.12 1.32
C MET A 28 19.83 -5.52 0.58
N SER A 29 19.65 -4.44 -0.18
CA SER A 29 20.74 -3.77 -0.88
C SER A 29 21.34 -2.60 -0.09
N SER A 30 22.39 -2.00 -0.64
CA SER A 30 22.98 -0.77 -0.08
C SER A 30 21.99 0.39 0.01
N LEU A 31 20.86 0.34 -0.73
CA LEU A 31 19.78 1.34 -0.66
C LEU A 31 19.13 1.43 0.72
N ALA A 32 19.20 0.39 1.55
CA ALA A 32 18.71 0.46 2.94
C ALA A 32 19.49 1.46 3.81
N ARG A 33 20.75 1.76 3.44
CA ARG A 33 21.61 2.72 4.14
C ARG A 33 21.58 4.13 3.51
N VAL A 34 20.91 4.27 2.38
CA VAL A 34 20.82 5.52 1.62
C VAL A 34 19.62 6.34 2.13
N PRO A 35 19.76 7.67 2.31
CA PRO A 35 18.64 8.54 2.64
C PRO A 35 17.44 8.34 1.70
N ALA A 36 16.22 8.26 2.25
CA ALA A 36 15.01 8.00 1.48
C ALA A 36 14.81 8.92 0.26
N LYS A 37 15.25 10.19 0.36
CA LYS A 37 15.24 11.16 -0.75
C LYS A 37 16.06 10.71 -1.96
N GLN A 38 17.21 10.08 -1.75
CA GLN A 38 18.08 9.60 -2.81
C GLN A 38 17.51 8.32 -3.43
N THR A 39 16.95 7.43 -2.62
CA THR A 39 16.22 6.25 -3.10
C THR A 39 15.03 6.63 -3.98
N LEU A 40 14.25 7.64 -3.57
CA LEU A 40 13.14 8.16 -4.36
C LEU A 40 13.61 8.77 -5.70
N LEU A 41 14.71 9.53 -5.67
CA LEU A 41 15.29 10.09 -6.88
C LEU A 41 15.74 8.98 -7.86
N TYR A 42 16.38 7.92 -7.36
CA TYR A 42 16.75 6.78 -8.21
C TYR A 42 15.54 6.04 -8.78
N GLN A 43 14.46 5.88 -8.01
CA GLN A 43 13.22 5.30 -8.54
C GLN A 43 12.60 6.18 -9.63
N LEU A 44 12.56 7.49 -9.43
CA LEU A 44 12.01 8.43 -10.41
C LEU A 44 12.83 8.45 -11.70
N VAL A 45 14.16 8.55 -11.57
CA VAL A 45 15.07 8.53 -12.73
C VAL A 45 15.00 7.18 -13.45
N GLY A 46 15.03 6.07 -12.71
CA GLY A 46 14.88 4.73 -13.27
C GLY A 46 13.55 4.56 -14.01
N ALA A 47 12.45 5.04 -13.42
CA ALA A 47 11.14 5.03 -14.07
C ALA A 47 11.14 5.88 -15.35
N CYS A 48 11.72 7.09 -15.35
CA CYS A 48 11.83 7.90 -16.56
C CYS A 48 12.66 7.20 -17.65
N VAL A 49 13.84 6.68 -17.30
CA VAL A 49 14.74 6.01 -18.25
C VAL A 49 14.12 4.73 -18.81
N PHE A 50 13.27 4.04 -18.05
CA PHE A 50 12.62 2.81 -18.51
C PHE A 50 11.31 3.07 -19.26
N LEU A 51 10.43 3.90 -18.70
CA LEU A 51 9.08 4.13 -19.24
C LEU A 51 9.10 4.99 -20.50
N LEU A 52 10.00 5.97 -20.64
CA LEU A 52 10.05 6.81 -21.84
C LEU A 52 10.40 6.01 -23.10
N PRO A 53 11.47 5.18 -23.14
CA PRO A 53 11.71 4.30 -24.28
C PRO A 53 10.58 3.30 -24.50
N MET A 54 10.00 2.76 -23.42
CA MET A 54 8.91 1.79 -23.55
C MET A 54 7.67 2.43 -24.19
N ALA A 55 7.33 3.68 -23.85
CA ALA A 55 6.25 4.42 -24.46
C ALA A 55 6.47 4.63 -25.97
N VAL A 56 7.71 4.90 -26.38
CA VAL A 56 8.09 5.00 -27.80
C VAL A 56 7.95 3.65 -28.50
N LEU A 57 8.47 2.57 -27.91
CA LEU A 57 8.41 1.21 -28.48
C LEU A 57 6.97 0.69 -28.60
N LEU A 58 6.09 1.05 -27.67
CA LEU A 58 4.67 0.69 -27.68
C LEU A 58 3.82 1.62 -28.55
N HIS A 59 4.41 2.63 -29.19
CA HIS A 59 3.71 3.67 -29.95
C HIS A 59 2.63 4.43 -29.14
N GLN A 60 2.78 4.49 -27.82
CA GLN A 60 1.85 5.18 -26.91
C GLN A 60 2.33 6.60 -26.56
N THR A 61 3.00 7.28 -27.48
CA THR A 61 3.54 8.62 -27.27
C THR A 61 2.51 9.73 -27.47
N ALA A 62 1.33 9.40 -27.98
CA ALA A 62 0.25 10.35 -28.18
C ALA A 62 -0.51 10.55 -26.86
N PHE A 63 -0.34 11.71 -26.22
CA PHE A 63 -1.13 12.13 -25.06
C PHE A 63 -1.93 13.39 -25.42
N THR A 64 -3.22 13.37 -25.11
CA THR A 64 -4.08 14.53 -25.23
C THR A 64 -4.04 15.30 -23.91
N ILE A 65 -3.55 16.53 -23.96
CA ILE A 65 -3.57 17.41 -22.79
C ILE A 65 -5.02 17.81 -22.55
N THR A 66 -5.64 17.16 -21.58
CA THR A 66 -7.00 17.46 -21.13
C THR A 66 -6.95 18.06 -19.73
N PRO A 67 -7.91 18.93 -19.36
CA PRO A 67 -7.98 19.47 -18.00
C PRO A 67 -8.07 18.37 -16.94
N ILE A 68 -8.75 17.26 -17.24
CA ILE A 68 -8.84 16.11 -16.36
C ILE A 68 -7.49 15.43 -16.15
N LEU A 69 -6.68 15.26 -17.21
CA LEU A 69 -5.32 14.73 -17.09
C LEU A 69 -4.46 15.58 -16.16
N LEU A 70 -4.49 16.91 -16.35
CA LEU A 70 -3.73 17.84 -15.51
C LEU A 70 -4.20 17.80 -14.05
N LEU A 71 -5.51 17.74 -13.83
CA LEU A 71 -6.08 17.67 -12.48
C LEU A 71 -5.73 16.35 -11.78
N SER A 72 -5.83 15.22 -12.49
CA SER A 72 -5.45 13.91 -11.97
C SER A 72 -3.95 13.83 -11.65
N LEU A 73 -3.09 14.33 -12.54
CA LEU A 73 -1.65 14.42 -12.28
C LEU A 73 -1.34 15.34 -11.10
N GLY A 74 -1.98 16.52 -11.04
CA GLY A 74 -1.83 17.45 -9.94
C GLY A 74 -2.26 16.83 -8.60
N TYR A 75 -3.39 16.11 -8.58
CA TYR A 75 -3.86 15.38 -7.42
C TYR A 75 -2.86 14.30 -6.97
N GLN A 76 -2.33 13.50 -7.91
CA GLN A 76 -1.34 12.47 -7.62
C GLN A 76 -0.04 13.05 -7.03
N VAL A 77 0.46 14.16 -7.59
CA VAL A 77 1.71 14.77 -7.16
C VAL A 77 1.55 15.53 -5.84
N LEU A 78 0.52 16.37 -5.72
CA LEU A 78 0.35 17.24 -4.55
C LEU A 78 -0.27 16.50 -3.37
N ILE A 79 -1.35 15.75 -3.59
CA ILE A 79 -2.08 15.11 -2.50
C ILE A 79 -1.44 13.77 -2.15
N LEU A 80 -1.35 12.86 -3.13
CA LEU A 80 -0.92 11.48 -2.86
C LEU A 80 0.57 11.33 -2.61
N SER A 81 1.39 12.19 -3.22
CA SER A 81 2.84 12.15 -3.00
C SER A 81 3.25 13.16 -1.91
N PHE A 82 3.10 14.45 -2.18
CA PHE A 82 3.67 15.48 -1.30
C PHE A 82 3.01 15.53 0.09
N ILE A 83 1.69 15.71 0.17
CA ILE A 83 0.97 15.79 1.45
C ILE A 83 1.05 14.46 2.20
N ALA A 84 0.85 13.33 1.51
CA ALA A 84 0.91 12.01 2.16
C ALA A 84 2.28 11.74 2.79
N PHE A 85 3.39 12.03 2.08
CA PHE A 85 4.73 11.88 2.65
C PHE A 85 4.97 12.85 3.81
N LEU A 86 4.51 14.10 3.71
CA LEU A 86 4.65 15.07 4.80
C LEU A 86 3.91 14.62 6.06
N LEU A 87 2.65 14.16 5.89
CA LEU A 87 1.83 13.61 6.97
C LEU A 87 2.47 12.36 7.55
N TRP A 88 3.00 11.47 6.71
CA TRP A 88 3.73 10.27 7.12
C TRP A 88 4.96 10.60 7.98
N PHE A 89 5.81 11.53 7.54
CA PHE A 89 6.96 11.99 8.33
C PHE A 89 6.57 12.73 9.60
N TRP A 90 5.44 13.44 9.60
CA TRP A 90 4.90 14.06 10.81
C TRP A 90 4.43 12.99 11.80
N LEU A 91 3.69 11.96 11.32
CA LEU A 91 3.25 10.81 12.11
C LEU A 91 4.44 10.06 12.71
N LEU A 92 5.46 9.74 11.91
CA LEU A 92 6.67 9.04 12.36
C LEU A 92 7.41 9.79 13.48
N ARG A 93 7.32 11.12 13.51
CA ARG A 93 7.94 11.95 14.55
C ARG A 93 7.13 12.00 15.84
N HIS A 94 5.80 11.85 15.78
CA HIS A 94 4.90 12.01 16.93
C HIS A 94 4.38 10.69 17.51
N TYR A 95 4.34 9.62 16.73
CA TYR A 95 3.76 8.33 17.13
C TYR A 95 4.79 7.19 17.04
N GLN A 96 4.70 6.23 17.96
CA GLN A 96 5.50 5.01 17.91
C GLN A 96 5.22 4.22 16.62
N ALA A 97 6.25 3.64 16.01
CA ALA A 97 6.17 2.89 14.76
C ALA A 97 5.06 1.81 14.76
N SER A 98 4.81 1.18 15.92
CA SER A 98 3.75 0.18 16.08
C SER A 98 2.34 0.75 15.85
N ARG A 99 2.06 2.01 16.22
CA ARG A 99 0.74 2.65 16.01
C ARG A 99 0.52 3.04 14.55
N ILE A 100 1.59 3.43 13.86
CA ILE A 100 1.55 3.82 12.45
C ILE A 100 1.39 2.58 11.55
N GLY A 101 1.94 1.43 11.96
CA GLY A 101 1.72 0.16 11.27
C GLY A 101 0.24 -0.22 11.19
N VAL A 102 -0.54 0.04 12.24
CA VAL A 102 -2.00 -0.22 12.26
C VAL A 102 -2.72 0.55 11.15
N LEU A 103 -2.35 1.81 10.91
CA LEU A 103 -2.95 2.63 9.85
C LEU A 103 -2.74 2.04 8.45
N SER A 104 -1.59 1.42 8.20
CA SER A 104 -1.29 0.77 6.92
C SER A 104 -2.18 -0.45 6.68
N PHE A 105 -2.52 -1.19 7.75
CA PHE A 105 -3.46 -2.31 7.68
C PHE A 105 -4.93 -1.86 7.58
N MET A 106 -5.25 -0.66 8.06
CA MET A 106 -6.60 -0.08 7.91
C MET A 106 -6.85 0.56 6.55
N THR A 107 -5.80 0.83 5.76
CA THR A 107 -5.91 1.42 4.42
C THR A 107 -6.92 0.72 3.50
N PRO A 108 -6.95 -0.62 3.34
CA PRO A 108 -7.96 -1.28 2.50
C PRO A 108 -9.39 -1.08 3.01
N LEU A 109 -9.59 -0.98 4.33
CA LEU A 109 -10.92 -0.72 4.90
C LEU A 109 -11.39 0.70 4.58
N PHE A 110 -10.51 1.69 4.75
CA PHE A 110 -10.81 3.06 4.34
C PHE A 110 -11.07 3.15 2.83
N GLY A 111 -10.31 2.42 2.01
CA GLY A 111 -10.53 2.34 0.57
C GLY A 111 -11.94 1.91 0.22
N VAL A 112 -12.47 0.87 0.87
CA VAL A 112 -13.84 0.41 0.59
C VAL A 112 -14.91 1.27 1.21
N VAL A 113 -14.71 1.78 2.43
CA VAL A 113 -15.67 2.76 3.00
C VAL A 113 -15.77 3.97 2.09
N LEU A 114 -14.65 4.50 1.61
CA LEU A 114 -14.65 5.62 0.68
C LEU A 114 -15.22 5.23 -0.69
N GLY A 115 -14.97 4.03 -1.22
CA GLY A 115 -15.59 3.53 -2.45
C GLY A 115 -17.12 3.41 -2.33
N ALA A 116 -17.60 2.81 -1.25
CA ALA A 116 -19.03 2.70 -0.98
C ALA A 116 -19.71 4.06 -0.76
N VAL A 117 -19.04 5.01 -0.09
CA VAL A 117 -19.62 6.33 0.23
C VAL A 117 -19.50 7.32 -0.93
N LEU A 118 -18.34 7.42 -1.58
CA LEU A 118 -18.12 8.37 -2.68
C LEU A 118 -18.64 7.84 -4.01
N LEU A 119 -18.36 6.57 -4.34
CA LEU A 119 -18.74 5.98 -5.64
C LEU A 119 -20.09 5.27 -5.58
N HIS A 120 -20.71 5.13 -4.40
CA HIS A 120 -21.98 4.43 -4.19
C HIS A 120 -21.93 2.96 -4.67
N GLU A 121 -20.76 2.33 -4.61
CA GLU A 121 -20.59 0.95 -5.04
C GLU A 121 -21.29 -0.03 -4.08
N PRO A 122 -22.04 -1.01 -4.60
CA PRO A 122 -22.68 -2.02 -3.78
C PRO A 122 -21.63 -2.89 -3.09
N VAL A 123 -21.63 -2.88 -1.76
CA VAL A 123 -20.70 -3.70 -0.97
C VAL A 123 -21.15 -5.15 -1.02
N GLU A 124 -20.40 -5.97 -1.76
CA GLU A 124 -20.72 -7.38 -1.93
C GLU A 124 -20.52 -8.17 -0.62
N PRO A 125 -21.37 -9.16 -0.29
CA PRO A 125 -21.25 -9.91 0.96
C PRO A 125 -19.89 -10.61 1.15
N GLY A 126 -19.29 -11.09 0.05
CA GLY A 126 -17.95 -11.69 0.07
C GLY A 126 -16.84 -10.69 0.44
N PHE A 127 -17.05 -9.40 0.16
CA PHE A 127 -16.14 -8.37 0.61
C PHE A 127 -16.26 -8.14 2.12
N VAL A 128 -17.48 -8.15 2.67
CA VAL A 128 -17.72 -7.98 4.11
C VAL A 128 -17.01 -9.07 4.92
N THR A 129 -17.07 -10.32 4.47
CA THR A 129 -16.35 -11.42 5.13
C THR A 129 -14.84 -11.24 5.04
N GLY A 130 -14.32 -10.80 3.89
CA GLY A 130 -12.92 -10.42 3.72
C GLY A 130 -12.49 -9.29 4.67
N ALA A 131 -13.30 -8.24 4.79
CA ALA A 131 -13.04 -7.11 5.68
C ALA A 131 -13.01 -7.54 7.16
N ILE A 132 -13.93 -8.41 7.59
CA ILE A 132 -13.92 -8.98 8.94
C ILE A 132 -12.63 -9.76 9.19
N LEU A 133 -12.19 -10.59 8.23
CA LEU A 133 -10.93 -11.33 8.33
C LEU A 133 -9.71 -10.40 8.44
N VAL A 134 -9.67 -9.31 7.67
CA VAL A 134 -8.60 -8.29 7.75
C VAL A 134 -8.58 -7.63 9.13
N VAL A 135 -9.74 -7.22 9.66
CA VAL A 135 -9.84 -6.64 11.00
C VAL A 135 -9.42 -7.64 12.07
N ALA A 136 -9.82 -8.91 11.95
CA ALA A 136 -9.40 -9.96 12.88
C ALA A 136 -7.87 -10.17 12.85
N GLY A 137 -7.27 -10.23 11.67
CA GLY A 137 -5.81 -10.32 11.51
C GLY A 137 -5.08 -9.11 12.11
N LEU A 138 -5.64 -7.91 11.91
CA LEU A 138 -5.11 -6.66 12.48
C LEU A 138 -5.11 -6.68 14.01
N VAL A 139 -6.22 -7.09 14.63
CA VAL A 139 -6.34 -7.22 16.08
C VAL A 139 -5.35 -8.25 16.62
N LEU A 140 -5.15 -9.35 15.91
CA LEU A 140 -4.19 -10.39 16.30
C LEU A 140 -2.75 -9.88 16.26
N VAL A 141 -2.34 -9.19 15.18
CA VAL A 141 -0.98 -8.65 15.01
C VAL A 141 -0.70 -7.49 15.97
N SER A 142 -1.62 -6.54 16.07
CA SER A 142 -1.45 -5.34 16.91
C SER A 142 -1.64 -5.65 18.40
N GLY A 143 -2.50 -6.62 18.70
CA GLY A 143 -2.80 -7.08 20.05
C GLY A 143 -1.84 -8.14 20.57
N TYR A 144 -0.95 -8.73 19.76
CA TYR A 144 -0.09 -9.85 20.18
C TYR A 144 0.71 -9.56 21.45
N GLY A 145 1.24 -8.34 21.61
CA GLY A 145 1.95 -7.93 22.83
C GLY A 145 1.04 -7.90 24.06
N TRP A 146 -0.20 -7.44 23.91
CA TRP A 146 -1.20 -7.35 24.99
C TRP A 146 -1.84 -8.71 25.30
N ILE A 147 -2.08 -9.53 24.28
CA ILE A 147 -2.60 -10.90 24.35
C ILE A 147 -1.58 -11.83 25.01
N SER A 148 -0.30 -11.75 24.62
CA SER A 148 0.81 -12.52 25.21
C SER A 148 0.99 -12.18 26.69
N GLN A 149 0.91 -10.89 27.06
CA GLN A 149 0.97 -10.46 28.45
C GLN A 149 -0.25 -10.92 29.27
N SER A 150 -1.45 -10.89 28.69
CA SER A 150 -2.67 -11.37 29.35
C SER A 150 -2.66 -12.89 29.55
N LEU A 151 -2.16 -13.65 28.58
CA LEU A 151 -2.00 -15.11 28.69
C LEU A 151 -0.96 -15.50 29.75
N LYS A 152 0.14 -14.75 29.87
CA LYS A 152 1.10 -14.95 30.98
C LYS A 152 0.47 -14.63 32.34
N LYS A 153 -0.34 -13.58 32.43
CA LYS A 153 -1.01 -13.15 33.68
C LYS A 153 -2.03 -14.17 34.18
N VAL A 154 -2.73 -14.86 33.27
CA VAL A 154 -3.67 -15.95 33.59
C VAL A 154 -2.92 -17.22 34.06
N ARG A 155 -1.75 -17.52 33.48
CA ARG A 155 -0.93 -18.67 33.89
C ARG A 155 -0.21 -18.49 35.23
N THR A 156 -0.05 -17.25 35.71
CA THR A 156 0.51 -16.93 37.03
C THR A 156 -0.54 -16.61 38.10
N ALA A 157 -1.84 -16.74 37.81
CA ALA A 157 -2.86 -16.58 38.84
C ALA A 157 -2.71 -17.72 39.88
N PRO A 158 -2.45 -17.41 41.17
CA PRO A 158 -2.38 -18.44 42.20
C PRO A 158 -3.77 -19.08 42.36
N LYS A 159 -3.83 -20.41 42.35
CA LYS A 159 -4.99 -21.15 42.86
C LYS A 159 -5.21 -20.72 44.31
N ARG A 160 -6.30 -20.01 44.57
CA ARG A 160 -6.92 -19.94 45.90
C ARG A 160 -8.01 -20.98 45.96
#